data_AF-A0A2N0QKP5-F1
#
_entry.id   AF-A0A2N0QKP5-F1
#
_cell.length_a   1.000
_cell.length_b   1.000
_cell.length_c   1.000
_cell.angle_alpha   90.00
_cell.angle_beta   90.00
_cell.angle_gamma   90.00
#
_symmetry.space_group_name_H-M   'P 1'
#
loop_
_entity.id
_entity.type
_entity.pdbx_description
1 polymer ?
#
loop_
_entity_poly.entity_id
_entity_poly.type
_entity_poly.pdbx_seq_one_letter_code
_entity_poly.pdbx_strand_id
1 'polypeptide(L)' 'MAKYQKIAVAIDFSEQSKKALERGVILAKDYGAALQLIHVVDTVSFETLKHEAKAQGVNIVEVTVEEGSAKAILTQLPD' A
#
# COMPACT_ATOMS: atom_id res chain seq x y z
N MET A 1 -19.08 -6.65 26.28
CA MET A 1 -18.59 -5.68 25.27
C MET A 1 -18.18 -6.44 24.02
N ALA A 2 -18.52 -5.94 22.83
CA ALA A 2 -18.11 -6.57 21.57
C ALA A 2 -16.59 -6.41 21.37
N LYS A 3 -15.89 -7.51 21.09
CA LYS A 3 -14.47 -7.48 20.70
C LYS A 3 -14.38 -7.27 19.18
N TYR A 4 -13.47 -6.42 18.73
CA TYR A 4 -13.11 -6.34 17.32
C TYR A 4 -12.53 -7.68 16.88
N GLN A 5 -13.01 -8.23 15.76
CA GLN A 5 -12.52 -9.50 15.21
C GLN A 5 -11.60 -9.31 14.01
N LYS A 6 -11.81 -8.23 13.26
CA LYS A 6 -11.01 -7.82 12.11
C LYS A 6 -10.83 -6.30 12.13
N ILE A 7 -9.60 -5.84 11.94
CA ILE A 7 -9.22 -4.43 11.91
C ILE A 7 -8.56 -4.16 10.56
N ALA A 8 -9.09 -3.21 9.80
CA ALA A 8 -8.49 -2.75 8.56
C ALA A 8 -7.69 -1.47 8.80
N VAL A 9 -6.48 -1.40 8.26
CA VAL A 9 -5.63 -0.20 8.29
C VAL A 9 -5.26 0.18 6.86
N ALA A 10 -5.67 1.38 6.46
CA ALA A 10 -5.25 1.96 5.19
C ALA A 10 -3.80 2.47 5.30
N ILE A 11 -2.99 2.15 4.31
CA ILE A 11 -1.58 2.52 4.18
C ILE A 11 -1.42 3.30 2.89
N ASP A 12 -0.77 4.46 2.98
CA ASP A 12 -0.36 5.30 1.84
C ASP A 12 1.15 5.65 1.92
N PHE A 13 1.88 4.97 2.81
CA PHE A 13 3.29 5.17 3.14
C PHE A 13 3.68 6.53 3.75
N SER A 14 2.71 7.41 4.01
CA SER A 14 2.93 8.62 4.80
C SER A 14 3.29 8.32 6.26
N GLU A 15 3.86 9.30 6.95
CA GLU A 15 4.11 9.20 8.40
C GLU A 15 2.82 9.01 9.21
N GLN A 16 1.70 9.55 8.71
CA GLN A 16 0.39 9.41 9.32
C GLN A 16 -0.12 7.96 9.22
N SER A 17 0.03 7.32 8.06
CA SER A 17 -0.38 5.92 7.92
C SER A 17 0.52 4.95 8.70
N LYS A 18 1.82 5.26 8.88
CA LYS A 18 2.70 4.52 9.79
C LYS A 18 2.21 4.57 11.24
N LYS A 19 1.80 5.75 11.73
CA LYS A 19 1.22 5.90 13.07
C LYS A 19 -0.11 5.15 13.21
N ALA A 20 -0.94 5.17 12.15
CA ALA A 20 -2.19 4.40 12.12
C ALA A 20 -1.92 2.89 12.18
N LEU A 21 -0.88 2.41 11.48
CA LEU A 21 -0.42 1.03 11.54
C LEU A 21 0.04 0.64 12.95
N GLU A 22 0.89 1.44 13.59
CA GLU A 22 1.35 1.19 14.96
C GLU A 22 0.15 1.03 15.91
N ARG A 23 -0.84 1.92 15.80
CA ARG A 23 -2.05 1.84 16.63
C ARG A 23 -2.90 0.62 16.30
N GLY A 24 -3.06 0.30 15.02
CA GLY A 24 -3.80 -0.87 14.54
C GLY A 24 -3.20 -2.18 15.05
N VAL A 25 -1.86 -2.29 15.08
CA VAL A 25 -1.15 -3.44 15.64
C VAL A 25 -1.44 -3.61 17.13
N ILE A 26 -1.41 -2.53 17.91
CA ILE A 26 -1.71 -2.57 19.35
C ILE A 26 -3.15 -3.08 19.56
N LEU A 27 -4.12 -2.49 18.86
CA LEU A 27 -5.52 -2.90 18.96
C LEU A 27 -5.71 -4.37 18.53
N ALA A 28 -5.10 -4.80 17.44
CA ALA A 28 -5.22 -6.18 16.99
C ALA A 28 -4.70 -7.17 18.05
N LYS A 29 -3.59 -6.86 18.71
CA LYS A 29 -3.06 -7.66 19.83
C LYS A 29 -4.00 -7.66 21.03
N ASP A 30 -4.47 -6.50 21.47
CA ASP A 30 -5.34 -6.34 22.64
C ASP A 30 -6.66 -7.11 22.48
N TYR A 31 -7.22 -7.14 21.27
CA TYR A 31 -8.49 -7.79 20.98
C TYR A 31 -8.35 -9.22 20.44
N GLY A 32 -7.14 -9.68 20.10
CA GLY A 32 -6.92 -10.93 19.37
C GLY A 32 -7.54 -10.91 17.97
N ALA A 33 -7.59 -9.73 17.34
CA ALA A 33 -8.23 -9.50 16.05
C ALA A 33 -7.25 -9.76 14.90
N ALA A 34 -7.78 -10.16 13.73
CA ALA A 34 -6.98 -10.14 12.50
C ALA A 34 -6.74 -8.70 12.05
N LEU A 35 -5.52 -8.39 11.62
CA LEU A 35 -5.15 -7.09 11.07
C LEU A 35 -5.01 -7.20 9.55
N GLN A 36 -5.77 -6.41 8.81
CA GLN A 36 -5.71 -6.32 7.35
C GLN A 36 -5.11 -4.97 6.95
N LEU A 37 -4.03 -5.00 6.18
CA LEU A 37 -3.44 -3.79 5.60
C LEU A 37 -3.99 -3.59 4.19
N ILE A 38 -4.37 -2.35 3.88
CA ILE A 38 -4.98 -1.98 2.61
C ILE A 38 -4.18 -0.82 2.04
N HIS A 39 -3.60 -1.00 0.85
CA HIS A 39 -3.00 0.08 0.08
C HIS A 39 -3.80 0.26 -1.20
N VAL A 40 -4.11 1.50 -1.55
CA VAL A 40 -4.84 1.83 -2.79
C VAL A 40 -3.84 2.42 -3.77
N VAL A 41 -3.74 1.80 -4.94
CA VAL A 41 -2.91 2.26 -6.04
C VAL A 41 -3.79 2.99 -7.05
N ASP A 42 -3.51 4.27 -7.28
CA ASP A 42 -4.23 5.07 -8.29
C ASP A 42 -3.64 4.81 -9.68
N THR A 43 -4.24 3.86 -10.39
CA THR A 43 -3.84 3.50 -11.75
C THR A 43 -4.24 4.52 -12.81
N VAL A 44 -5.22 5.39 -12.52
CA VAL A 44 -5.65 6.44 -13.46
C VAL A 44 -4.56 7.51 -13.57
N SER A 45 -3.93 7.84 -12.45
CA SER A 45 -2.81 8.80 -12.41
C SER A 45 -1.63 8.37 -13.29
N PHE A 46 -1.38 7.06 -13.41
CA PHE A 46 -0.27 6.53 -14.20
C PHE A 46 -0.44 6.78 -15.70
N GLU A 47 -1.66 6.71 -16.23
CA GLU A 47 -1.90 7.03 -17.65
C GLU A 47 -1.64 8.51 -17.93
N THR A 48 -2.05 9.40 -17.03
CA THR A 48 -1.75 10.85 -17.15
C THR A 48 -0.24 11.11 -17.17
N LEU A 49 0.50 10.53 -16.22
CA LEU A 49 1.97 10.67 -16.14
C LEU A 49 2.67 10.10 -17.39
N LYS A 50 2.16 8.99 -17.93
CA LYS A 50 2.66 8.39 -19.17
C LYS A 50 2.45 9.32 -20.37
N HIS A 51 1.29 9.98 -20.45
CA HIS A 51 1.02 10.98 -21.48
C HIS A 51 1.93 12.21 -21.35
N GLU A 52 2.16 12.70 -20.13
CA GLU A 52 3.08 13.81 -19.86
C GLU A 52 4.52 13.47 -20.24
N ALA A 53 5.02 12.29 -19.86
CA ALA A 53 6.36 11.84 -20.23
C ALA A 53 6.54 11.72 -21.75
N LYS A 54 5.54 11.20 -22.47
CA LYS A 54 5.53 11.17 -23.94
C LYS A 54 5.55 12.58 -24.54
N ALA A 55 4.78 13.51 -23.98
CA ALA A 55 4.76 14.90 -24.42
C ALA A 55 6.11 15.62 -24.23
N GLN A 56 6.93 15.17 -23.29
CA GLN A 56 8.30 15.65 -23.08
C GLN A 56 9.35 14.96 -23.98
N GLY A 57 8.92 14.11 -24.92
CA GLY A 57 9.80 13.46 -25.90
C GLY A 57 10.36 12.09 -25.47
N VAL A 58 9.83 11.51 -24.39
CA VAL A 58 10.19 10.13 -24.01
C VAL A 58 9.49 9.14 -24.94
N ASN A 59 10.26 8.41 -25.76
CA ASN A 59 9.73 7.51 -26.79
C ASN A 59 9.06 6.25 -26.23
N ILE A 60 9.55 5.72 -25.11
CA ILE A 60 9.06 4.49 -24.49
C ILE A 60 8.82 4.76 -23.01
N VAL A 61 7.56 4.62 -22.59
CA VAL A 61 7.15 4.71 -21.19
C VAL A 61 6.36 3.45 -20.89
N GLU A 62 6.97 2.58 -20.09
CA GLU A 62 6.36 1.34 -19.60
C GLU A 62 5.84 1.56 -18.19
N VAL A 63 4.59 1.16 -17.95
CA VAL A 63 3.96 1.21 -16.63
C VAL A 63 3.74 -0.23 -16.20
N THR A 64 4.49 -0.67 -15.20
CA THR A 64 4.38 -2.01 -14.63
C THR A 64 3.74 -1.89 -13.25
N VAL A 65 2.58 -2.51 -13.08
CA VAL A 65 1.93 -2.67 -11.78
C VAL A 65 2.00 -4.16 -11.43
N GLU A 66 2.84 -4.51 -10.45
CA GLU A 66 2.91 -5.88 -9.95
C GLU A 66 1.98 -6.05 -8.75
N GLU A 67 0.93 -6.85 -8.92
CA GLU A 67 0.10 -7.30 -7.81
C GLU A 67 0.82 -8.40 -7.04
N GLY A 68 1.56 -8.03 -5.99
CA GLY A 68 2.21 -8.96 -5.07
C GLY A 68 1.53 -9.01 -3.71
N SER A 69 1.53 -10.17 -3.05
CA SER A 69 1.28 -10.19 -1.59
C SER A 69 2.40 -9.40 -0.89
N ALA A 70 2.07 -8.60 0.14
CA ALA A 70 3.05 -7.74 0.82
C ALA A 70 4.30 -8.48 1.32
N LYS A 71 4.18 -9.80 1.54
CA LYS A 71 5.30 -10.67 1.94
C LYS A 71 6.29 -10.95 0.79
N ALA A 72 5.83 -11.01 -0.46
CA ALA A 72 6.68 -11.30 -1.62
C ALA A 72 7.50 -10.09 -2.07
N ILE A 73 6.93 -8.88 -2.01
CA ILE A 73 7.61 -7.65 -2.43
C ILE A 73 8.74 -7.28 -1.44
N LEU A 74 8.51 -7.47 -0.13
CA LEU A 74 9.53 -7.18 0.89
C LEU A 74 10.72 -8.17 0.88
N THR A 75 10.54 -9.38 0.34
CA THR A 75 11.62 -10.38 0.22
C THR A 75 12.49 -10.22 -1.03
N GLN A 76 12.18 -9.26 -1.91
CA GLN A 76 12.94 -8.98 -3.14
C GLN A 76 13.87 -7.77 -3.02
N LEU A 77 14.04 -7.19 -1.83
CA LEU A 77 15.07 -6.19 -1.61
C LEU A 77 16.44 -6.88 -1.50
N PRO A 78 17.46 -6.43 -2.25
CA PRO A 78 18.82 -6.93 -2.09
C PRO A 78 19.35 -6.59 -0.69
N ASP A 79 20.21 -7.48 -0.15
CA ASP A 79 20.93 -7.29 1.12
C ASP A 79 21.78 -6.02 1.16
#